data_AF-A0A914AIE6-F1
#
_entry.id   AF-A0A914AIE6-F1
#
_cell.length_a   1.000
_cell.length_b   1.000
_cell.length_c   1.000
_cell.angle_alpha   90.00
_cell.angle_beta   90.00
_cell.angle_gamma   90.00
#
_symmetry.space_group_name_H-M   'P 1'
#
loop_
_entity.id
_entity.type
_entity.pdbx_description
1 polymer ?
#
loop_
_entity_poly.entity_id
_entity_poly.type
_entity_poly.pdbx_seq_one_letter_code
_entity_poly.pdbx_strand_id
1 'polypeptide(L)' 'MERLEEEPSGTTRLVNKRVHHRFETDQGTKWWRGKVISQVRGFPSWFNIAYEESPDTVYTYQLLEDLEAGDLVIEEEH' A
#
# COMPACT_ATOMS: atom_id res chain seq x y z
N MET A 1 23.59 -8.79 23.72
CA MET A 1 23.78 -8.52 22.27
C MET A 1 23.36 -9.81 21.61
N GLU A 2 22.40 -9.92 20.70
CA GLU A 2 21.79 -8.95 19.79
C GLU A 2 20.33 -8.61 20.18
N ARG A 3 19.95 -7.34 20.04
CA ARG A 3 18.55 -7.02 19.74
C ARG A 3 18.32 -7.65 18.37
N LEU A 4 17.45 -8.66 18.29
CA LEU A 4 16.89 -9.08 17.01
C LEU A 4 16.38 -7.80 16.36
N GLU A 5 17.10 -7.37 15.33
CA GLU A 5 16.62 -6.38 14.39
C GLU A 5 15.25 -6.89 13.99
N GLU A 6 14.21 -6.15 14.38
CA GLU A 6 12.87 -6.39 13.88
C GLU A 6 12.98 -6.24 12.37
N GLU A 7 13.20 -7.36 11.68
CA GLU A 7 12.97 -7.49 10.25
C GLU A 7 11.67 -6.72 9.98
N PRO A 8 11.62 -5.74 9.07
CA PRO A 8 10.38 -5.03 8.78
C PRO A 8 9.42 -6.02 8.11
N SER A 9 8.79 -6.89 8.89
CA SER A 9 7.91 -7.97 8.44
C SER A 9 6.63 -7.43 7.81
N GLY A 10 6.42 -6.10 7.87
CA GLY A 10 5.38 -5.38 7.13
C GLY A 10 5.75 -5.07 5.68
N THR A 11 7.01 -4.78 5.34
CA THR A 11 7.37 -4.24 4.02
C THR A 11 7.27 -5.27 2.88
N THR A 12 7.53 -6.54 3.15
CA THR A 12 7.35 -7.62 2.16
C THR A 12 5.88 -8.00 1.98
N ARG A 13 5.02 -7.69 2.95
CA ARG A 13 3.63 -8.20 2.98
C ARG A 13 2.71 -7.49 2.00
N LEU A 14 3.01 -6.25 1.62
CA LEU A 14 2.18 -5.44 0.72
C LEU A 14 2.52 -5.64 -0.77
N VAL A 15 3.78 -5.92 -1.11
CA VAL A 15 4.20 -6.05 -2.51
C VAL A 15 3.44 -7.20 -3.20
N ASN A 16 2.99 -6.96 -4.43
CA ASN A 16 2.14 -7.84 -5.23
C ASN A 16 0.74 -8.11 -4.67
N LYS A 17 0.34 -7.47 -3.56
CA LYS A 17 -1.02 -7.60 -3.05
C LYS A 17 -1.99 -6.66 -3.76
N ARG A 18 -3.25 -7.13 -3.85
CA ARG A 18 -4.39 -6.28 -4.15
C ARG A 18 -4.82 -5.57 -2.87
N VAL A 19 -5.17 -4.30 -3.00
CA VAL A 19 -5.53 -3.43 -1.87
C VAL A 19 -6.72 -2.57 -2.24
N HIS A 20 -7.51 -2.20 -1.24
CA HIS A 20 -8.50 -1.15 -1.30
C HIS A 20 -7.95 0.07 -0.57
N HIS A 21 -7.85 1.19 -1.27
CA HIS A 21 -7.36 2.45 -0.73
C HIS A 21 -8.52 3.45 -0.64
N ARG A 22 -8.75 3.98 0.55
CA ARG A 22 -9.72 5.01 0.86
C ARG A 22 -9.19 6.38 0.45
N PHE A 23 -9.97 7.09 -0.37
CA PHE A 23 -9.70 8.48 -0.74
C PHE A 23 -10.91 9.35 -0.38
N GLU A 24 -10.63 10.50 0.22
CA GLU A 24 -11.64 11.54 0.40
C GLU A 24 -11.80 12.33 -0.90
N THR A 25 -13.05 12.46 -1.35
CA THR A 25 -13.42 13.22 -2.55
C THR A 25 -14.48 14.25 -2.20
N ASP A 26 -14.73 15.21 -3.09
CA ASP A 26 -15.77 16.24 -2.91
C ASP A 26 -17.17 15.65 -2.69
N GLN A 27 -17.40 14.41 -3.19
CA GLN A 27 -18.66 13.68 -3.03
C GLN A 27 -18.67 12.71 -1.83
N GLY A 28 -17.64 12.74 -0.98
CA GLY A 28 -17.46 11.86 0.16
C GLY A 28 -16.31 10.85 -0.04
N THR A 29 -16.34 9.77 0.74
CA THR A 29 -15.27 8.77 0.76
C THR A 29 -15.45 7.72 -0.34
N LYS A 30 -14.43 7.52 -1.19
CA LYS A 30 -14.41 6.49 -2.24
C LYS A 30 -13.28 5.50 -1.98
N TRP A 31 -13.57 4.21 -2.13
CA TRP A 31 -12.56 3.15 -2.08
C TRP A 31 -12.10 2.79 -3.50
N TRP A 32 -10.80 2.77 -3.70
CA TRP A 32 -10.15 2.49 -4.98
C TRP A 32 -9.41 1.17 -4.89
N ARG A 33 -9.62 0.31 -5.88
CA ARG A 33 -8.92 -0.97 -5.97
C ARG A 33 -7.60 -0.76 -6.69
N GLY A 34 -6.53 -1.24 -6.10
CA GLY A 34 -5.19 -1.14 -6.67
C GLY A 34 -4.36 -2.38 -6.40
N LYS A 35 -3.25 -2.48 -7.11
CA LYS A 35 -2.24 -3.51 -6.91
C LYS A 35 -0.91 -2.85 -6.60
N VAL A 36 -0.32 -3.24 -5.48
CA VAL A 36 1.03 -2.80 -5.11
C VAL A 36 2.03 -3.52 -6.01
N ILE A 37 2.84 -2.76 -6.74
CA ILE A 37 3.79 -3.25 -7.73
C ILE A 37 5.12 -3.57 -7.06
N SER A 38 5.65 -2.62 -6.30
CA SER A 38 6.98 -2.73 -5.69
C SER A 38 7.17 -1.72 -4.56
N GLN A 39 8.12 -1.97 -3.69
CA GLN A 39 8.59 -1.00 -2.70
C GLN A 39 9.70 -0.14 -3.31
N VAL A 40 9.74 1.15 -2.98
CA VAL A 40 10.79 2.07 -3.44
C VAL A 40 12.09 1.79 -2.67
N ARG A 41 13.18 1.54 -3.41
CA ARG A 41 14.49 1.27 -2.81
C ARG A 41 15.00 2.49 -2.04
N GLY A 42 15.43 2.28 -0.79
CA GLY A 42 15.94 3.35 0.07
C GLY A 42 14.85 4.13 0.83
N PHE A 43 13.57 3.88 0.53
CA PHE A 43 12.43 4.53 1.17
C PHE A 43 11.44 3.47 1.67
N PRO A 44 11.64 2.92 2.89
CA PRO A 44 10.90 1.74 3.36
C PRO A 44 9.39 1.97 3.49
N SER A 45 8.94 3.21 3.70
CA SER A 45 7.51 3.51 3.76
C SER A 45 6.86 3.72 2.39
N TRP A 46 7.63 3.84 1.30
CA TRP A 46 7.11 4.23 -0.02
C TRP A 46 6.93 3.03 -0.94
N PHE A 47 5.77 2.97 -1.60
CA PHE A 47 5.39 1.87 -2.47
C PHE A 47 4.81 2.40 -3.78
N ASN A 48 5.11 1.69 -4.86
CA ASN A 48 4.51 1.87 -6.16
C ASN A 48 3.21 1.08 -6.23
N ILE A 49 2.13 1.72 -6.64
CA ILE A 49 0.79 1.15 -6.76
C ILE A 49 0.15 1.59 -8.07
N ALA A 50 -0.54 0.68 -8.75
CA ALA A 50 -1.42 1.02 -9.87
C ALA A 50 -2.87 0.73 -9.50
N TYR A 51 -3.77 1.63 -9.86
CA TYR A 51 -5.21 1.49 -9.60
C TYR A 51 -5.93 0.93 -10.83
N GLU A 52 -7.04 0.20 -10.60
CA GLU A 52 -7.84 -0.37 -11.69
C GLU A 52 -8.49 0.70 -12.59
N GLU A 53 -8.75 1.90 -12.05
CA GLU A 53 -9.29 3.04 -12.81
C GLU A 53 -8.26 3.64 -13.78
N SER A 54 -6.96 3.44 -13.53
CA SER A 54 -5.86 4.01 -14.31
C SER A 54 -4.67 3.04 -14.37
N PRO A 55 -4.79 1.90 -15.06
CA PRO A 55 -3.77 0.84 -15.05
C PRO A 55 -2.44 1.27 -15.67
N ASP A 56 -2.45 2.26 -16.57
CA ASP A 56 -1.26 2.78 -17.23
C ASP A 56 -0.46 3.76 -16.35
N THR A 57 -1.01 4.19 -15.21
CA THR A 57 -0.38 5.15 -14.31
C THR A 57 0.02 4.48 -13.00
N VAL A 58 1.33 4.58 -12.69
CA VAL A 58 1.88 4.13 -11.41
C VAL A 58 2.00 5.33 -10.49
N TYR A 59 1.42 5.21 -9.30
CA TYR A 59 1.50 6.18 -8.23
C TYR A 59 2.46 5.69 -7.15
N THR A 60 3.01 6.62 -6.38
CA THR A 60 3.91 6.30 -5.26
C THR A 60 3.37 6.93 -3.98
N TYR A 61 3.06 6.10 -2.99
CA TYR A 61 2.44 6.52 -1.73
C TYR A 61 3.09 5.84 -0.52
N GLN A 62 2.89 6.42 0.67
CA GLN A 62 3.36 5.88 1.93
C GLN A 62 2.38 4.84 2.51
N LEU A 63 2.20 3.73 1.80
CA LEU A 63 1.12 2.76 2.07
C LEU A 63 1.15 2.11 3.47
N LEU A 64 2.28 2.13 4.18
CA LEU A 64 2.33 1.65 5.57
C LEU A 64 1.56 2.56 6.52
N GLU A 65 1.62 3.87 6.28
CA GLU A 65 0.89 4.86 7.09
C GLU A 65 -0.61 4.76 6.82
N ASP A 66 -1.00 4.60 5.54
CA ASP A 66 -2.39 4.38 5.15
C ASP A 66 -2.94 3.06 5.74
N LEU A 67 -2.13 2.01 5.81
CA LEU A 67 -2.50 0.73 6.42
C LEU A 67 -2.71 0.85 7.93
N GLU A 68 -1.85 1.59 8.62
CA GLU A 68 -1.97 1.83 10.07
C GLU A 68 -3.17 2.72 10.39
N ALA A 69 -3.46 3.72 9.55
CA ALA A 69 -4.63 4.59 9.67
C ALA A 69 -5.97 3.89 9.33
N GLY A 70 -5.92 2.72 8.69
CA GLY A 70 -7.11 2.02 8.20
C GLY A 70 -7.69 2.61 6.90
N ASP A 71 -6.90 3.45 6.22
CA ASP A 71 -7.16 3.98 4.88
C ASP A 71 -6.79 2.97 3.79
N LEU A 72 -5.93 2.00 4.10
CA LEU A 72 -5.56 0.91 3.20
C LEU A 72 -5.98 -0.44 3.80
N VAL A 73 -6.66 -1.27 3.00
CA VAL A 73 -7.02 -2.64 3.38
C VAL A 73 -6.48 -3.60 2.33
N ILE A 74 -5.77 -4.65 2.76
CA ILE A 74 -5.30 -5.70 1.86
C ILE A 74 -6.48 -6.61 1.52
N GLU A 75 -6.70 -6.84 0.22
CA GLU A 75 -7.66 -7.83 -0.26
C GLU A 75 -7.02 -9.21 -0.09
N GLU A 76 -7.36 -9.92 1.00
CA GLU A 76 -6.91 -11.29 1.20
C GLU A 76 -7.65 -12.20 0.20
N GLU A 77 -6.89 -12.82 -0.72
CA GLU A 77 -7.40 -13.91 -1.55
C GLU A 77 -7.54 -15.16 -0.68
N HIS A 78 -8.78 -15.61 -0.44
CA HIS A 78 -9.14 -16.80 0.33
C HIS A 78 -8.99 -18.09 -0.49
#